data_AF-A0A947CSR9-F1
#
_entry.id   AF-A0A947CSR9-F1
#
_cell.length_a   1.000
_cell.length_b   1.000
_cell.length_c   1.000
_cell.angle_alpha   90.00
_cell.angle_beta   90.00
_cell.angle_gamma   90.00
#
_symmetry.space_group_name_H-M   'P 1'
#
loop_
_entity.id
_entity.type
_entity.pdbx_description
1 polymer ?
#
loop_
_entity_poly.entity_id
_entity_poly.type
_entity_poly.pdbx_seq_one_letter_code
_entity_poly.pdbx_strand_id
1 'polypeptide(L)'
;MLPWTWYAAVAFAAVAATTDVRRGVIPNWLTLPVLVGMPVVWLVSHGPVAMAYSILSAAACALVPFVLYRFGAAGGGDVKLLAGLGALVGLDLG
;
A
#
# COMPACT_ATOMS: atom_id res chain seq x y z
N MET A 1 -4.63 -7.22 -14.55
CA MET A 1 -5.34 -6.89 -13.28
C MET A 1 -6.17 -8.06 -12.75
N LEU A 2 -5.94 -8.47 -11.50
CA LEU A 2 -6.81 -9.41 -10.79
C LEU A 2 -8.05 -8.67 -10.24
N PRO A 3 -9.30 -9.14 -10.48
CA PRO A 3 -10.51 -8.40 -10.08
C PRO A 3 -10.62 -8.15 -8.58
N TRP A 4 -9.99 -9.00 -7.77
CA TRP A 4 -10.10 -8.99 -6.31
C TRP A 4 -9.27 -7.91 -5.63
N THR A 5 -8.27 -7.33 -6.31
CA THR A 5 -7.37 -6.33 -5.71
C THR A 5 -8.11 -5.05 -5.35
N TRP A 6 -9.15 -4.67 -6.11
CA TRP A 6 -9.99 -3.51 -5.79
C TRP A 6 -10.81 -3.69 -4.51
N TYR A 7 -11.43 -4.85 -4.34
CA TYR A 7 -12.16 -5.16 -3.10
C TYR A 7 -11.20 -5.20 -1.90
N ALA A 8 -10.00 -5.77 -2.08
CA ALA A 8 -8.97 -5.80 -1.05
C ALA A 8 -8.45 -4.39 -0.70
N ALA A 9 -8.27 -3.51 -1.70
CA ALA A 9 -7.88 -2.12 -1.49
C ALA A 9 -8.93 -1.33 -0.70
N VAL A 10 -10.21 -1.49 -1.03
CA VAL A 10 -11.31 -0.86 -0.29
C VAL A 10 -11.38 -1.38 1.14
N ALA A 11 -11.27 -2.70 1.34
CA ALA A 11 -11.26 -3.29 2.68
C ALA A 11 -10.05 -2.80 3.51
N PHE A 12 -8.85 -2.78 2.91
CA PHE A 12 -7.64 -2.28 3.55
C PHE A 12 -7.78 -0.80 3.95
N ALA A 13 -8.26 0.05 3.05
CA ALA A 13 -8.49 1.46 3.32
C ALA A 13 -9.55 1.66 4.41
N ALA A 14 -10.63 0.86 4.42
CA ALA A 14 -11.65 0.94 5.46
C ALA A 14 -11.10 0.55 6.85
N VAL A 15 -10.30 -0.51 6.93
CA VAL A 15 -9.65 -0.90 8.21
C VAL A 15 -8.64 0.16 8.67
N ALA A 16 -7.86 0.71 7.75
CA ALA A 16 -6.92 1.78 8.05
C ALA A 16 -7.64 3.06 8.52
N ALA A 17 -8.71 3.49 7.84
CA ALA A 17 -9.52 4.65 8.23
C ALA A 17 -10.20 4.46 9.59
N THR A 18 -10.74 3.27 9.86
CA THR A 18 -11.37 2.97 11.17
C THR A 18 -10.35 2.94 12.31
N THR A 19 -9.13 2.46 12.08
CA THR A 19 -8.05 2.52 13.09
C THR A 19 -7.50 3.93 13.26
N ASP A 20 -7.39 4.70 12.18
CA ASP A 20 -6.94 6.09 12.20
C ASP A 20 -7.93 6.98 12.97
N VAL A 21 -9.23 6.90 12.71
CA VAL A 21 -10.25 7.66 13.46
C VAL A 21 -10.31 7.27 14.94
N ARG A 22 -10.05 6.00 15.28
CA ARG A 22 -10.15 5.52 16.67
C ARG A 22 -8.89 5.77 17.51
N ARG A 23 -7.71 5.73 16.89
CA ARG A 23 -6.42 5.72 17.62
C ARG A 23 -5.43 6.77 17.11
N GLY A 24 -5.71 7.45 16.00
CA GLY A 24 -4.79 8.37 15.31
C GLY A 24 -3.54 7.69 14.77
N VAL A 25 -3.56 6.36 14.62
CA VAL A 25 -2.39 5.56 14.23
C VAL A 25 -2.83 4.45 13.30
N ILE A 26 -2.27 4.44 12.09
CA ILE A 26 -2.34 3.29 11.18
C ILE A 26 -1.30 2.26 11.62
N PRO A 27 -1.74 1.06 12.01
CA PRO A 27 -0.89 0.16 12.75
C PRO A 27 -0.10 -0.80 11.84
N ASN A 28 1.15 -1.08 12.21
CA ASN A 28 2.11 -1.79 11.35
C ASN A 28 1.68 -3.23 11.02
N TRP A 29 0.98 -3.90 11.92
CA TRP A 29 0.41 -5.24 11.71
C TRP A 29 -0.61 -5.32 10.55
N LEU A 30 -1.16 -4.20 10.09
CA LEU A 30 -2.05 -4.15 8.92
C LEU A 30 -1.25 -3.88 7.65
N THR A 31 -0.28 -2.97 7.72
CA THR A 31 0.45 -2.48 6.56
C THR A 31 1.60 -3.39 6.15
N LEU A 32 2.35 -3.95 7.12
CA LEU A 32 3.50 -4.83 6.84
C LEU A 32 3.11 -6.11 6.08
N PRO A 33 2.03 -6.84 6.44
CA PRO A 33 1.64 -8.03 5.69
C PRO A 33 1.25 -7.71 4.26
N VAL A 34 0.63 -6.55 4.02
CA VAL A 34 0.26 -6.12 2.68
C VAL A 34 1.51 -5.75 1.88
N LEU A 35 2.42 -4.99 2.47
CA LEU A 35 3.62 -4.49 1.80
C LEU A 35 4.58 -5.63 1.41
N VAL A 36 4.66 -6.68 2.22
CA VAL A 36 5.51 -7.86 1.95
C VAL A 36 4.75 -8.95 1.18
N GLY A 37 3.48 -9.15 1.50
CA GLY A 37 2.67 -10.23 0.93
C GLY A 37 2.26 -9.97 -0.52
N MET A 38 1.93 -8.73 -0.89
CA MET A 38 1.51 -8.43 -2.26
C MET A 38 2.59 -8.66 -3.31
N PRO A 39 3.87 -8.25 -3.11
CA PRO A 39 4.94 -8.59 -4.04
C PRO A 39 5.07 -10.09 -4.29
N VAL A 40 4.87 -10.93 -3.26
CA VAL A 40 4.88 -12.39 -3.39
C VAL A 40 3.67 -12.90 -4.18
N VAL A 41 2.48 -12.35 -3.94
CA VAL A 41 1.28 -12.69 -4.72
C VAL A 41 1.45 -12.32 -6.20
N TRP A 42 2.01 -11.15 -6.49
CA TRP A 42 2.33 -10.72 -7.85
C TRP A 42 3.41 -11.59 -8.50
N LEU A 43 4.44 -11.99 -7.75
CA LEU A 43 5.48 -12.92 -8.20
C LEU A 43 4.86 -14.25 -8.67
N VAL A 44 3.99 -14.84 -7.85
CA VAL A 44 3.36 -16.14 -8.13
C VAL A 44 2.36 -16.05 -9.28
N SER A 45 1.65 -14.92 -9.39
CA SER A 45 0.54 -14.78 -10.35
C SER A 45 1.00 -14.33 -11.75
N HIS A 46 2.02 -13.46 -11.83
CA HIS A 46 2.42 -12.79 -13.07
C HIS A 46 3.95 -12.74 -13.28
N GLY A 47 4.73 -13.35 -12.38
CA GLY A 47 6.18 -13.46 -12.49
C GLY A 47 6.97 -12.30 -11.87
N PRO A 48 8.31 -12.33 -11.98
CA PRO A 48 9.22 -11.44 -11.25
C PRO A 48 9.13 -9.97 -11.68
N VAL A 49 8.75 -9.70 -12.93
CA VAL A 49 8.53 -8.33 -13.42
C VAL A 49 7.35 -7.67 -12.69
N ALA A 50 6.25 -8.42 -12.48
CA ALA A 50 5.10 -7.91 -11.74
C ALA A 50 5.41 -7.67 -10.26
N MET A 51 6.24 -8.52 -9.65
CA MET A 51 6.77 -8.28 -8.30
C MET A 51 7.54 -6.95 -8.23
N ALA A 52 8.41 -6.69 -9.20
CA ALA A 52 9.16 -5.43 -9.26
C ALA A 52 8.22 -4.22 -9.41
N TYR A 53 7.18 -4.32 -10.25
CA TYR A 53 6.17 -3.26 -10.38
C TYR A 53 5.34 -3.03 -9.11
N SER A 54 5.01 -4.08 -8.35
CA SER A 54 4.34 -3.96 -7.05
C SER A 54 5.21 -3.20 -6.02
N ILE A 55 6.51 -3.50 -5.98
CA ILE A 55 7.45 -2.80 -5.10
C ILE A 55 7.64 -1.34 -5.56
N LEU A 56 7.78 -1.11 -6.87
CA LEU A 56 7.98 0.22 -7.44
C LEU A 56 6.76 1.12 -7.19
N SER A 57 5.54 0.60 -7.41
CA SER A 57 4.30 1.33 -7.14
C SER A 57 4.14 1.63 -5.65
N ALA A 58 4.46 0.68 -4.76
CA ALA A 58 4.47 0.93 -3.32
C ALA A 58 5.41 2.08 -2.94
N ALA A 59 6.64 2.08 -3.46
CA ALA A 59 7.62 3.13 -3.21
C ALA A 59 7.19 4.48 -3.80
N ALA A 60 6.66 4.50 -5.03
CA ALA A 60 6.19 5.71 -5.69
C ALA A 60 5.00 6.33 -4.96
N CYS A 61 4.02 5.52 -4.54
CA CYS A 61 2.87 5.99 -3.77
C CYS A 61 3.26 6.45 -2.35
N ALA A 62 4.28 5.85 -1.75
CA ALA A 62 4.81 6.27 -0.45
C ALA A 62 5.61 7.58 -0.53
N LEU A 63 6.21 7.91 -1.68
CA LEU A 63 7.16 9.02 -1.82
C LEU A 63 6.53 10.37 -1.47
N VAL A 64 5.40 10.71 -2.08
CA VAL A 64 4.69 11.98 -1.85
C VAL A 64 4.30 12.18 -0.38
N PRO A 65 3.56 11.27 0.27
CA PRO A 65 3.20 11.41 1.68
C PRO A 65 4.44 11.33 2.59
N PHE A 66 5.48 10.60 2.21
CA PHE A 66 6.73 10.56 2.99
C PHE A 66 7.44 11.91 3.00
N VAL A 67 7.51 12.59 1.86
CA VAL A 67 8.05 13.95 1.77
C VAL A 67 7.21 14.90 2.62
N LEU A 68 5.87 14.84 2.54
CA LEU A 68 4.99 15.67 3.37
C LEU A 68 5.14 15.38 4.87
N TYR A 69 5.27 14.11 5.25
CA TYR A 69 5.55 13.69 6.63
C TYR A 69 6.88 14.29 7.12
N ARG A 70 7.91 14.33 6.28
CA ARG A 70 9.22 14.91 6.63
C ARG A 70 9.16 16.42 6.92
N PHE A 71 8.22 17.13 6.30
CA PHE A 71 7.92 18.54 6.56
C PHE A 71 6.88 18.76 7.66
N GLY A 72 6.36 17.69 8.29
CA GLY A 72 5.33 17.78 9.32
C GLY A 72 3.93 18.12 8.79
N ALA A 73 3.73 18.06 7.47
CA ALA A 73 2.46 18.39 6.81
C ALA A 73 1.50 17.18 6.66
N ALA A 74 1.97 15.95 6.89
CA ALA A 74 1.18 14.73 6.83
C ALA A 74 1.51 13.78 7.99
N GLY A 75 0.62 12.85 8.29
CA GLY A 75 0.84 11.83 9.32
C GLY A 75 1.67 10.66 8.80
N GLY A 76 2.46 10.03 9.67
CA GLY A 76 3.18 8.79 9.31
C GLY A 76 2.25 7.63 8.95
N GLY A 77 0.96 7.73 9.28
CA GLY A 77 -0.08 6.80 8.84
C GLY A 77 -0.32 6.88 7.34
N ASP A 78 -0.42 8.08 6.78
CA ASP A 78 -0.72 8.32 5.36
C ASP A 78 0.32 7.65 4.45
N VAL A 79 1.60 7.71 4.85
CA VAL A 79 2.70 7.03 4.17
C VAL A 79 2.45 5.53 4.08
N LYS A 80 2.03 4.90 5.19
CA LYS A 80 1.83 3.44 5.24
C LYS A 80 0.59 3.00 4.46
N LEU A 81 -0.48 3.80 4.52
CA LEU A 81 -1.70 3.52 3.77
C LEU A 81 -1.44 3.58 2.28
N LEU A 82 -0.80 4.64 1.80
CA LEU A 82 -0.50 4.82 0.38
C LEU A 82 0.54 3.81 -0.13
N ALA A 83 1.55 3.47 0.69
CA ALA A 83 2.50 2.42 0.36
C ALA A 83 1.82 1.05 0.20
N GLY A 84 0.93 0.69 1.13
CA GLY A 84 0.18 -0.56 1.10
C GLY A 84 -0.78 -0.64 -0.10
N LEU A 85 -1.48 0.46 -0.41
CA LEU A 85 -2.34 0.55 -1.58
C LEU A 85 -1.56 0.43 -2.90
N GLY A 86 -0.40 1.08 -2.99
CA GLY A 86 0.50 0.93 -4.14
C GLY A 86 0.89 -0.53 -4.37
N ALA A 87 1.30 -1.24 -3.31
CA ALA A 87 1.64 -2.67 -3.40
C ALA A 87 0.45 -3.55 -3.84
N LEU A 88 -0.76 -3.26 -3.33
CA LEU A 88 -2.01 -3.98 -3.60
C LEU A 88 -2.49 -3.81 -5.04
N VAL A 89 -2.52 -2.57 -5.52
CA VAL A 89 -3.05 -2.23 -6.85
C VAL A 89 -2.02 -2.54 -7.92
N GLY A 90 -0.73 -2.34 -7.63
CA GLY A 90 0.35 -2.51 -8.58
C GLY A 90 0.39 -1.40 -9.65
N LEU A 91 1.50 -1.34 -10.38
CA LEU A 91 1.63 -0.50 -11.58
C LEU A 91 1.29 -1.37 -12.79
N ASP A 92 0.20 -1.08 -13.48
CA ASP A 92 -0.14 -1.72 -14.75
C ASP A 92 0.25 -0.73 -15.86
N LEU A 93 1.38 -0.98 -16.52
CA LEU A 93 1.95 -0.09 -17.55
C LEU A 93 1.50 -0.42 -18.98
N GLY A 94 0.50 -1.29 -19.15
CA GLY A 94 -0.07 -1.66 -20.45
C GLY A 94 0.61 -2.87 -21.08
#